data_AF-A0A1Y4CTG7-F1
#
_entry.id   AF-A0A1Y4CTG7-F1
#
_cell.length_a   1.000
_cell.length_b   1.000
_cell.length_c   1.000
_cell.angle_alpha   90.00
_cell.angle_beta   90.00
_cell.angle_gamma   90.00
#
_symmetry.space_group_name_H-M   'P 1'
#
loop_
_entity.id
_entity.type
_entity.pdbx_description
1 polymer ?
#
loop_
_entity_poly.entity_id
_entity_poly.type
_entity_poly.pdbx_seq_one_letter_code
_entity_poly.pdbx_strand_id
1 'polypeptide(L)'
;MAKKIKFALTMKDGVKVRTLEELQAHFDLETIIGYFLDGKLEKWLEDRYYDEKVKALRQLDANLPDIRAICNILEVPYAETVKLDIDGIQEQNEKLDILKQLTDDDNVLANISKVAFSQDELEALLARGERTIYLCGETFSISLKWENRTYIGVGKTPYITIKEEISLKTLEQCQISFVNIRVPEYAHSVQTLNTEEQGSTCHRKHSTYKASQAFDFMLNNQQRKESETLFDCIIEELENYQFNPDKESDKLLKVIENNLSGYIFDPDYKKIY
;
A
#
# COMPACT_ATOMS: atom_id res chain seq x y z
N MET A 1 18.78 12.24 -36.55
CA MET A 1 17.75 11.21 -36.29
C MET A 1 18.02 10.64 -34.91
N ALA A 2 17.14 10.89 -33.94
CA ALA A 2 17.31 10.38 -32.59
C ALA A 2 17.17 8.85 -32.61
N LYS A 3 18.12 8.13 -31.99
CA LYS A 3 18.02 6.66 -31.84
C LYS A 3 16.84 6.38 -30.90
N LYS A 4 15.70 5.98 -31.44
CA LYS A 4 14.54 5.53 -30.65
C LYS A 4 14.97 4.25 -29.91
N ILE A 5 14.90 4.26 -28.58
CA ILE A 5 15.24 3.09 -27.77
C ILE A 5 14.15 2.05 -28.00
N LYS A 6 14.49 0.92 -28.62
CA LYS A 6 13.55 -0.18 -28.85
C LYS A 6 13.28 -0.90 -27.54
N PHE A 7 12.04 -0.87 -27.06
CA PHE A 7 11.66 -1.59 -25.85
C PHE A 7 11.51 -3.10 -26.13
N ALA A 8 11.67 -3.91 -25.08
CA ALA A 8 11.44 -5.36 -25.13
C ALA A 8 10.06 -5.67 -24.53
N LEU A 9 9.41 -6.73 -24.99
CA LEU A 9 8.18 -7.24 -24.36
C LEU A 9 8.58 -8.26 -23.29
N THR A 10 7.87 -8.28 -22.15
CA THR A 10 8.16 -9.21 -21.05
C THR A 10 7.12 -10.32 -21.07
N MET A 11 7.53 -11.54 -21.37
CA MET A 11 6.62 -12.69 -21.37
C MET A 11 6.29 -13.14 -19.94
N LYS A 12 5.28 -14.00 -19.79
CA LYS A 12 4.86 -14.60 -18.51
C LYS A 12 6.01 -15.28 -17.76
N ASP A 13 6.97 -15.85 -18.50
CA ASP A 13 8.20 -16.46 -17.96
C ASP A 13 9.23 -15.44 -17.43
N GLY A 14 8.94 -14.14 -17.54
CA GLY A 14 9.87 -13.05 -17.20
C GLY A 14 10.93 -12.76 -18.28
N VAL A 15 10.90 -13.48 -19.40
CA VAL A 15 11.85 -13.31 -20.52
C VAL A 15 11.52 -12.04 -21.30
N LYS A 16 12.54 -11.18 -21.49
CA LYS A 16 12.43 -9.95 -22.28
C LYS A 16 12.73 -10.22 -23.75
N VAL A 17 11.69 -10.41 -24.56
CA VAL A 17 11.81 -10.73 -25.98
C VAL A 17 12.10 -9.48 -26.82
N ARG A 18 13.09 -9.61 -27.71
CA ARG A 18 13.57 -8.57 -28.63
C ARG A 18 13.42 -8.97 -30.09
N THR A 19 13.23 -10.23 -30.40
CA THR A 19 12.98 -10.71 -31.77
C THR A 19 11.65 -11.42 -31.86
N LEU A 20 11.13 -11.54 -33.09
CA LEU A 20 9.91 -12.31 -33.33
C LEU A 20 10.11 -13.80 -32.98
N GLU A 21 11.29 -14.35 -33.25
CA GLU A 21 11.65 -15.74 -32.93
C GLU A 21 11.60 -16.00 -31.41
N GLU A 22 12.13 -15.07 -30.59
CA GLU A 22 12.06 -15.15 -29.14
C GLU A 22 10.60 -15.04 -28.65
N LEU A 23 9.80 -14.18 -29.29
CA LEU A 23 8.37 -14.05 -29.00
C LEU A 23 7.60 -15.34 -29.32
N GLN A 24 7.94 -16.01 -30.42
CA GLN A 24 7.34 -17.29 -30.80
C GLN A 24 7.78 -18.42 -29.86
N ALA A 25 9.03 -18.42 -29.41
CA ALA A 25 9.56 -19.43 -28.50
C ALA A 25 8.96 -19.34 -27.08
N HIS A 26 8.72 -18.13 -26.58
CA HIS A 26 8.11 -17.86 -25.26
C HIS A 26 6.65 -17.40 -25.38
N PHE A 27 5.95 -17.85 -26.42
CA PHE A 27 4.59 -17.38 -26.70
C PHE A 27 3.63 -17.75 -25.58
N ASP A 28 3.00 -16.72 -25.00
CA ASP A 28 1.91 -16.87 -24.04
C ASP A 28 0.69 -16.10 -24.55
N LEU A 29 -0.42 -16.82 -24.69
CA LEU A 29 -1.61 -16.29 -25.35
C LEU A 29 -2.27 -15.18 -24.51
N GLU A 30 -2.37 -15.36 -23.19
CA GLU A 30 -2.89 -14.34 -22.26
C GLU A 30 -2.10 -13.03 -22.37
N THR A 31 -0.76 -13.13 -22.28
CA THR A 31 0.13 -11.97 -22.33
C THR A 31 0.05 -11.24 -23.68
N ILE A 32 0.00 -11.97 -24.78
CA ILE A 32 -0.06 -11.39 -26.13
C ILE A 32 -1.38 -10.65 -26.36
N ILE A 33 -2.51 -11.21 -25.92
CA ILE A 33 -3.81 -10.53 -26.01
C ILE A 33 -3.81 -9.29 -25.13
N GLY A 34 -3.24 -9.36 -23.92
CA GLY A 34 -3.02 -8.18 -23.07
C GLY A 34 -2.24 -7.09 -23.79
N TYR A 35 -1.14 -7.43 -24.46
CA TYR A 35 -0.35 -6.45 -25.23
C TYR A 35 -1.02 -5.95 -26.51
N PHE A 36 -1.90 -6.74 -27.12
CA PHE A 36 -2.73 -6.32 -28.24
C PHE A 36 -3.73 -5.25 -27.79
N LEU A 37 -4.46 -5.51 -26.70
CA LEU A 37 -5.45 -4.59 -26.13
C LEU A 37 -4.81 -3.28 -25.60
N ASP A 38 -3.62 -3.34 -25.00
CA ASP A 38 -2.83 -2.15 -24.56
C ASP A 38 -2.14 -1.42 -25.75
N GLY A 39 -2.21 -1.98 -26.97
CA GLY A 39 -1.54 -1.45 -28.16
C GLY A 39 0.00 -1.51 -28.12
N LYS A 40 0.59 -2.15 -27.09
CA LYS A 40 2.04 -2.36 -26.95
C LYS A 40 2.57 -3.31 -28.01
N LEU A 41 1.83 -4.36 -28.36
CA LEU A 41 2.23 -5.33 -29.37
C LEU A 41 2.42 -4.64 -30.74
N GLU A 42 1.47 -3.79 -31.11
CA GLU A 42 1.51 -3.03 -32.36
C GLU A 42 2.75 -2.12 -32.40
N LYS A 43 2.96 -1.30 -31.36
CA LYS A 43 4.13 -0.41 -31.25
C LYS A 43 5.45 -1.17 -31.30
N TRP A 44 5.51 -2.35 -30.66
CA TRP A 44 6.70 -3.19 -30.65
C TRP A 44 7.02 -3.75 -32.05
N LEU A 45 6.00 -4.16 -32.81
CA LEU A 45 6.16 -4.61 -34.19
C LEU A 45 6.56 -3.46 -35.12
N GLU A 46 5.98 -2.28 -34.95
CA GLU A 46 6.29 -1.06 -35.70
C GLU A 46 7.75 -0.61 -35.47
N ASP A 47 8.24 -0.63 -34.22
CA ASP A 47 9.63 -0.30 -33.88
C ASP A 47 10.66 -1.29 -34.49
N ARG A 48 10.21 -2.44 -34.99
CA ARG A 48 11.03 -3.49 -35.62
C ARG A 48 10.81 -3.61 -37.13
N TYR A 49 10.02 -2.72 -37.72
CA TYR A 49 9.71 -2.69 -39.15
C TYR A 49 8.95 -3.92 -39.66
N TYR A 50 8.14 -4.54 -38.80
CA TYR A 50 7.21 -5.60 -39.21
C TYR A 50 5.90 -5.00 -39.74
N ASP A 51 6.00 -4.08 -40.70
CA ASP A 51 4.89 -3.23 -41.17
C ASP A 51 3.71 -4.04 -41.72
N GLU A 52 3.98 -5.18 -42.35
CA GLU A 52 2.94 -6.09 -42.86
C GLU A 52 2.11 -6.68 -41.71
N LYS A 53 2.76 -7.10 -40.63
CA LYS A 53 2.10 -7.64 -39.43
C LYS A 53 1.33 -6.56 -38.67
N VAL A 54 1.88 -5.35 -38.59
CA VAL A 54 1.19 -4.18 -37.99
C VAL A 54 -0.08 -3.84 -38.77
N LYS A 55 -0.03 -3.82 -40.11
CA LYS A 55 -1.21 -3.59 -40.94
C LYS A 55 -2.28 -4.66 -40.73
N ALA A 56 -1.89 -5.93 -40.65
CA ALA A 56 -2.82 -7.02 -40.38
C ALA A 56 -3.44 -6.91 -38.98
N LEU A 57 -2.66 -6.51 -37.96
CA LEU A 57 -3.18 -6.28 -36.60
C LEU A 57 -4.15 -5.08 -36.54
N ARG A 58 -3.88 -3.99 -37.25
CA ARG A 58 -4.77 -2.82 -37.32
C ARG A 58 -6.11 -3.11 -38.02
N GLN A 59 -6.19 -4.20 -38.79
CA GLN A 59 -7.44 -4.63 -39.43
C GLN A 59 -8.32 -5.44 -38.47
N LEU A 60 -7.78 -5.91 -37.35
CA LEU A 60 -8.58 -6.57 -36.32
C LEU A 60 -9.36 -5.55 -35.50
N ASP A 61 -10.54 -5.98 -35.03
CA ASP A 61 -11.33 -5.21 -34.09
C ASP A 61 -10.72 -5.33 -32.68
N ALA A 62 -10.39 -4.19 -32.07
CA ALA A 62 -9.89 -4.14 -30.71
C ALA A 62 -10.97 -4.55 -29.68
N ASN A 63 -12.25 -4.37 -29.99
CA ASN A 63 -13.37 -4.75 -29.11
C ASN A 63 -13.68 -6.25 -29.15
N LEU A 64 -13.25 -6.96 -30.20
CA LEU A 64 -13.46 -8.39 -30.38
C LEU A 64 -12.16 -9.03 -30.87
N PRO A 65 -11.19 -9.27 -29.99
CA PRO A 65 -9.90 -9.80 -30.38
C PRO A 65 -10.04 -11.22 -30.93
N ASP A 66 -9.89 -11.37 -32.25
CA ASP A 66 -9.86 -12.68 -32.90
C ASP A 66 -8.50 -13.35 -32.64
N ILE A 67 -8.46 -14.16 -31.59
CA ILE A 67 -7.28 -14.90 -31.15
C ILE A 67 -6.65 -15.71 -32.30
N ARG A 68 -7.48 -16.31 -33.16
CA ARG A 68 -6.99 -17.14 -34.29
C ARG A 68 -6.27 -16.27 -35.30
N ALA A 69 -6.83 -15.11 -35.62
CA ALA A 69 -6.19 -14.18 -36.53
C ALA A 69 -4.89 -13.60 -35.94
N ILE A 70 -4.84 -13.29 -34.64
CA ILE A 70 -3.61 -12.82 -33.96
C ILE A 70 -2.51 -13.90 -34.01
N CYS A 71 -2.85 -15.16 -33.70
CA CYS A 71 -1.89 -16.27 -33.78
C CYS A 71 -1.36 -16.46 -35.20
N ASN A 72 -2.23 -16.36 -36.21
CA ASN A 72 -1.83 -16.45 -37.62
C ASN A 72 -0.89 -15.30 -38.03
N ILE A 73 -1.14 -14.07 -37.58
CA ILE A 73 -0.28 -12.91 -37.88
C ILE A 73 1.11 -13.09 -37.26
N LEU A 74 1.17 -13.66 -36.05
CA LEU A 74 2.41 -13.95 -35.33
C LEU A 74 3.10 -15.24 -35.80
N GLU A 75 2.46 -16.01 -36.70
CA GLU A 75 2.93 -17.31 -37.21
C GLU A 75 3.14 -18.35 -36.09
N VAL A 76 2.25 -18.35 -35.09
CA VAL A 76 2.31 -19.25 -33.94
C VAL A 76 1.21 -20.31 -34.03
N PRO A 77 1.48 -21.58 -33.69
CA PRO A 77 0.43 -22.61 -33.65
C PRO A 77 -0.65 -22.27 -32.63
N TYR A 78 -1.90 -22.15 -33.10
CA TYR A 78 -3.06 -21.96 -32.23
C TYR A 78 -3.60 -23.31 -31.76
N ALA A 79 -3.75 -23.47 -30.44
CA ALA A 79 -4.44 -24.61 -29.84
C ALA A 79 -5.86 -24.20 -29.43
N GLU A 80 -6.87 -24.70 -30.13
CA GLU A 80 -8.30 -24.40 -29.91
C GLU A 80 -8.83 -24.84 -28.53
N THR A 81 -8.06 -25.62 -27.79
CA THR A 81 -8.38 -26.08 -26.42
C THR A 81 -8.23 -25.01 -25.35
N VAL A 82 -7.60 -23.87 -25.63
CA VAL A 82 -7.37 -22.82 -24.63
C VAL A 82 -8.57 -21.87 -24.59
N LYS A 83 -9.41 -22.00 -23.56
CA LYS A 83 -10.43 -21.00 -23.24
C LYS A 83 -9.73 -19.83 -22.56
N LEU A 84 -9.81 -18.66 -23.18
CA LEU A 84 -9.28 -17.42 -22.60
C LEU A 84 -10.39 -16.53 -22.13
N ASP A 85 -10.19 -15.95 -20.96
CA ASP A 85 -11.05 -14.92 -20.40
C ASP A 85 -10.62 -13.56 -20.96
N ILE A 86 -11.14 -13.22 -22.15
CA ILE A 86 -10.85 -11.96 -22.83
C ILE A 86 -11.32 -10.78 -21.96
N ASP A 87 -12.50 -10.92 -21.34
CA ASP A 87 -13.09 -9.88 -20.48
C ASP A 87 -12.19 -9.61 -19.27
N GLY A 88 -11.69 -10.67 -18.62
CA GLY A 88 -10.74 -10.54 -17.51
C GLY A 88 -9.41 -9.89 -17.91
N ILE A 89 -8.89 -10.19 -19.11
CA ILE A 89 -7.66 -9.54 -19.64
C ILE A 89 -7.91 -8.06 -19.92
N GLN A 90 -9.06 -7.72 -20.49
CA GLN A 90 -9.43 -6.33 -20.75
C GLN A 90 -9.55 -5.54 -19.44
N GLU A 91 -10.25 -6.08 -18.44
CA GLU A 91 -10.39 -5.45 -17.13
C GLU A 91 -9.03 -5.21 -16.47
N GLN A 92 -8.11 -6.18 -16.57
CA GLN A 92 -6.74 -6.02 -16.06
C GLN A 92 -5.98 -4.90 -16.76
N ASN A 93 -6.13 -4.75 -18.08
CA ASN A 93 -5.50 -3.68 -18.84
C ASN A 93 -6.06 -2.29 -18.48
N GLU A 94 -7.38 -2.18 -18.34
CA GLU A 94 -8.02 -0.93 -17.89
C GLU A 94 -7.51 -0.52 -16.51
N LYS A 95 -7.39 -1.49 -15.58
CA LYS A 95 -6.80 -1.28 -14.26
C LYS A 95 -5.34 -0.84 -14.33
N LEU A 96 -4.57 -1.46 -15.22
CA LEU A 96 -3.16 -1.13 -15.47
C LEU A 96 -3.02 0.31 -15.96
N ASP A 97 -3.88 0.75 -16.87
CA ASP A 97 -3.87 2.12 -17.39
C ASP A 97 -4.23 3.16 -16.33
N ILE A 98 -5.17 2.86 -15.43
CA ILE A 98 -5.43 3.70 -14.26
C ILE A 98 -4.21 3.74 -13.34
N LEU A 99 -3.56 2.60 -13.07
CA LEU A 99 -2.37 2.54 -12.20
C LEU A 99 -1.19 3.33 -12.78
N LYS A 100 -0.93 3.23 -14.09
CA LYS A 100 0.11 4.02 -14.78
C LYS A 100 -0.11 5.53 -14.61
N GLN A 101 -1.35 6.00 -14.46
CA GLN A 101 -1.65 7.41 -14.21
C GLN A 101 -1.43 7.82 -12.75
N LEU A 102 -1.47 6.87 -11.82
CA LEU A 102 -1.38 7.12 -10.39
C LEU A 102 0.01 6.86 -9.82
N THR A 103 0.80 5.98 -10.42
CA THR A 103 2.08 5.51 -9.88
C THR A 103 3.00 5.00 -10.99
N ASP A 104 4.28 5.37 -10.90
CA ASP A 104 5.35 4.92 -11.81
C ASP A 104 6.17 3.74 -11.25
N ASP A 105 5.75 3.16 -10.13
CA ASP A 105 6.45 2.04 -9.50
C ASP A 105 6.24 0.73 -10.29
N ASP A 106 7.29 0.31 -10.99
CA ASP A 106 7.34 -0.95 -11.76
C ASP A 106 6.91 -2.18 -10.94
N ASN A 107 7.15 -2.19 -9.62
CA ASN A 107 6.79 -3.30 -8.74
C ASN A 107 5.26 -3.43 -8.58
N VAL A 108 4.57 -2.30 -8.48
CA VAL A 108 3.10 -2.26 -8.40
C VAL A 108 2.50 -2.62 -9.75
N LEU A 109 3.05 -2.06 -10.83
CA LEU A 109 2.62 -2.34 -12.21
C LEU A 109 2.86 -3.80 -12.62
N ALA A 110 3.87 -4.47 -12.06
CA ALA A 110 4.08 -5.90 -12.28
C ALA A 110 3.12 -6.78 -11.46
N ASN A 111 2.59 -6.28 -10.35
CA ASN A 111 1.72 -7.00 -9.42
C ASN A 111 0.26 -6.51 -9.46
N ILE A 112 -0.27 -6.17 -10.64
CA ILE A 112 -1.67 -5.70 -10.81
C ILE A 112 -2.68 -6.66 -10.18
N SER A 113 -2.44 -7.97 -10.31
CA SER A 113 -3.31 -9.00 -9.74
C SER A 113 -3.41 -8.96 -8.21
N LYS A 114 -2.53 -8.21 -7.53
CA LYS A 114 -2.48 -7.98 -6.07
C LYS A 114 -2.91 -6.56 -5.67
N VAL A 115 -3.36 -5.76 -6.62
CA VAL A 115 -3.90 -4.42 -6.36
C VAL A 115 -5.41 -4.53 -6.15
N ALA A 116 -5.89 -3.93 -5.06
CA ALA A 116 -7.31 -3.74 -4.79
C ALA A 116 -7.70 -2.28 -5.01
N PHE A 117 -8.67 -2.06 -5.89
CA PHE A 117 -9.32 -0.77 -6.08
C PHE A 117 -10.58 -0.62 -5.22
N SER A 118 -11.22 -1.74 -4.91
CA SER A 118 -12.46 -1.79 -4.13
C SER A 118 -12.35 -2.75 -2.93
N GLN A 119 -13.30 -2.63 -2.00
CA GLN A 119 -13.40 -3.53 -0.85
C GLN A 119 -13.63 -4.98 -1.27
N ASP A 120 -14.44 -5.22 -2.32
CA ASP A 120 -14.73 -6.57 -2.80
C ASP A 120 -13.48 -7.24 -3.37
N GLU A 121 -12.66 -6.47 -4.11
CA GLU A 121 -11.38 -6.95 -4.63
C GLU A 121 -10.38 -7.25 -3.51
N LEU A 122 -10.35 -6.39 -2.48
CA LEU A 122 -9.56 -6.62 -1.29
C LEU A 122 -9.96 -7.94 -0.62
N GLU A 123 -11.25 -8.19 -0.44
CA GLU A 123 -11.76 -9.43 0.16
C GLU A 123 -11.43 -10.66 -0.70
N ALA A 124 -11.52 -10.53 -2.03
CA ALA A 124 -11.11 -11.59 -2.96
C ALA A 124 -9.60 -11.88 -2.89
N LEU A 125 -8.75 -10.87 -2.67
CA LEU A 125 -7.30 -11.05 -2.44
C LEU A 125 -7.02 -11.68 -1.09
N LEU A 126 -7.80 -11.32 -0.07
CA LEU A 126 -7.69 -11.92 1.25
C LEU A 126 -8.05 -13.41 1.22
N ALA A 127 -9.13 -13.77 0.54
CA ALA A 127 -9.57 -15.14 0.33
C ALA A 127 -8.54 -15.98 -0.43
N ARG A 128 -7.80 -15.37 -1.38
CA ARG A 128 -6.69 -16.02 -2.10
C ARG A 128 -5.45 -16.28 -1.24
N GLY A 129 -5.34 -15.68 -0.06
CA GLY A 129 -4.21 -15.89 0.84
C GLY A 129 -2.97 -15.04 0.53
N GLU A 130 -3.11 -13.97 -0.26
CA GLU A 130 -1.99 -13.11 -0.66
C GLU A 130 -1.37 -12.36 0.54
N ARG A 131 -0.04 -12.43 0.68
CA ARG A 131 0.67 -11.78 1.78
C ARG A 131 0.85 -10.28 1.56
N THR A 132 1.14 -9.87 0.33
CA THR A 132 1.36 -8.46 -0.01
C THR A 132 0.20 -7.98 -0.87
N ILE A 133 -0.52 -6.97 -0.39
CA ILE A 133 -1.69 -6.41 -1.05
C ILE A 133 -1.47 -4.91 -1.25
N TYR A 134 -1.67 -4.43 -2.46
CA TYR A 134 -1.59 -3.02 -2.80
C TYR A 134 -3.00 -2.41 -2.77
N LEU A 135 -3.15 -1.27 -2.11
CA LEU A 135 -4.43 -0.59 -1.93
C LEU A 135 -4.43 0.70 -2.76
N CYS A 136 -5.29 0.74 -3.77
CA CYS A 136 -5.46 1.88 -4.68
C CYS A 136 -6.89 2.42 -4.56
N GLY A 137 -7.15 3.21 -3.52
CA GLY A 137 -8.48 3.75 -3.24
C GLY A 137 -8.47 4.77 -2.12
N GLU A 138 -9.65 5.31 -1.77
CA GLU A 138 -9.75 6.36 -0.75
C GLU A 138 -9.97 5.80 0.65
N THR A 139 -10.83 4.79 0.79
CA THR A 139 -11.16 4.18 2.08
C THR A 139 -11.28 2.66 1.95
N PHE A 140 -10.68 1.92 2.89
CA PHE A 140 -10.76 0.46 2.94
C PHE A 140 -11.10 0.00 4.35
N SER A 141 -11.78 -1.14 4.48
CA SER A 141 -12.08 -1.71 5.78
C SER A 141 -11.43 -3.06 5.97
N ILE A 142 -10.53 -3.15 6.95
CA ILE A 142 -9.70 -4.33 7.18
C ILE A 142 -10.15 -5.02 8.46
N SER A 143 -10.31 -6.34 8.39
CA SER A 143 -10.55 -7.20 9.55
C SER A 143 -9.26 -7.91 9.93
N LEU A 144 -8.96 -7.99 11.24
CA LEU A 144 -7.74 -8.60 11.79
C LEU A 144 -7.80 -10.13 11.81
N LYS A 145 -8.81 -10.73 11.19
CA LYS A 145 -8.96 -12.19 11.02
C LYS A 145 -7.85 -12.84 10.21
N TRP A 146 -7.08 -12.05 9.45
CA TRP A 146 -6.09 -12.53 8.50
C TRP A 146 -4.68 -12.11 8.95
N GLU A 147 -3.96 -13.05 9.55
CA GLU A 147 -2.59 -12.84 10.06
C GLU A 147 -1.55 -12.82 8.92
N ASN A 148 -0.41 -12.17 9.18
CA ASN A 148 0.82 -12.08 8.39
C ASN A 148 0.65 -11.47 6.99
N ARG A 149 0.24 -10.18 6.94
CA ARG A 149 -0.01 -9.47 5.69
C ARG A 149 0.53 -8.04 5.68
N THR A 150 0.98 -7.61 4.50
CA THR A 150 1.49 -6.27 4.23
C THR A 150 0.52 -5.55 3.30
N TYR A 151 0.00 -4.43 3.75
CA TYR A 151 -0.84 -3.53 2.96
C TYR A 151 -0.01 -2.31 2.56
N ILE A 152 0.02 -2.00 1.25
CA ILE A 152 0.81 -0.90 0.69
C ILE A 152 -0.14 0.06 -0.04
N GLY A 153 -0.22 1.31 0.39
CA GLY A 153 -0.99 2.35 -0.29
C GLY A 153 -0.29 2.82 -1.57
N VAL A 154 -1.04 2.86 -2.68
CA VAL A 154 -0.54 3.26 -4.01
C VAL A 154 -1.28 4.52 -4.50
N GLY A 155 -0.54 5.48 -5.05
CA GLY A 155 -1.07 6.75 -5.54
C GLY A 155 -1.45 7.71 -4.41
N LYS A 156 -2.72 7.70 -3.98
CA LYS A 156 -3.18 8.47 -2.81
C LYS A 156 -2.83 7.71 -1.52
N THR A 157 -2.81 8.40 -0.39
CA THR A 157 -2.74 7.73 0.92
C THR A 157 -4.13 7.23 1.31
N PRO A 158 -4.47 5.94 1.12
CA PRO A 158 -5.79 5.42 1.49
C PRO A 158 -6.02 5.57 2.98
N TYR A 159 -7.28 5.63 3.41
CA TYR A 159 -7.66 5.60 4.81
C TYR A 159 -8.22 4.22 5.19
N ILE A 160 -7.69 3.58 6.22
CA ILE A 160 -8.19 2.27 6.66
C ILE A 160 -9.13 2.44 7.86
N THR A 161 -10.28 1.77 7.84
CA THR A 161 -11.13 1.60 9.02
C THR A 161 -11.05 0.16 9.51
N ILE A 162 -10.60 -0.06 10.74
CA ILE A 162 -10.54 -1.40 11.34
C ILE A 162 -11.89 -1.70 11.98
N LYS A 163 -12.55 -2.80 11.57
CA LYS A 163 -13.92 -3.14 12.01
C LYS A 163 -14.00 -3.61 13.48
N GLU A 164 -12.86 -3.93 14.09
CA GLU A 164 -12.76 -4.56 15.41
C GLU A 164 -12.14 -3.58 16.42
N GLU A 165 -12.58 -3.63 17.69
CA GLU A 165 -11.97 -2.86 18.78
C GLU A 165 -10.50 -3.27 18.91
N ILE A 166 -9.60 -2.35 18.58
CA ILE A 166 -8.16 -2.62 18.53
C ILE A 166 -7.61 -2.70 19.95
N SER A 167 -7.24 -3.89 20.39
CA SER A 167 -6.19 -4.02 21.40
C SER A 167 -4.84 -3.96 20.70
N LEU A 168 -3.96 -3.04 21.12
CA LEU A 168 -2.61 -2.84 20.53
C LEU A 168 -1.76 -4.10 20.46
N LYS A 169 -2.05 -5.08 21.33
CA LYS A 169 -1.40 -6.38 21.38
C LYS A 169 -1.75 -7.28 20.18
N THR A 170 -2.92 -7.10 19.56
CA THR A 170 -3.39 -7.97 18.47
C THR A 170 -2.67 -7.68 17.16
N LEU A 171 -2.32 -6.42 16.87
CA LEU A 171 -1.65 -6.04 15.62
C LEU A 171 -0.22 -6.58 15.51
N GLU A 172 0.54 -6.53 16.62
CA GLU A 172 1.89 -7.10 16.69
C GLU A 172 1.86 -8.64 16.61
N GLN A 173 0.87 -9.26 17.24
CA GLN A 173 0.67 -10.72 17.20
C GLN A 173 0.24 -11.20 15.82
N CYS A 174 -0.54 -10.40 15.08
CA CYS A 174 -1.01 -10.73 13.75
C CYS A 174 0.03 -10.45 12.64
N GLN A 175 1.24 -9.91 12.91
CA GLN A 175 2.26 -9.60 11.89
C GLN A 175 1.71 -8.78 10.70
N ILE A 176 0.86 -7.78 10.96
CA ILE A 176 0.27 -6.94 9.92
C ILE A 176 1.09 -5.65 9.78
N SER A 177 1.48 -5.30 8.55
CA SER A 177 2.23 -4.07 8.27
C SER A 177 1.47 -3.15 7.30
N PHE A 178 1.50 -1.85 7.58
CA PHE A 178 0.88 -0.81 6.75
C PHE A 178 1.97 0.13 6.24
N VAL A 179 2.06 0.31 4.93
CA VAL A 179 3.03 1.20 4.28
C VAL A 179 2.27 2.22 3.44
N ASN A 180 2.54 3.52 3.64
CA ASN A 180 1.90 4.62 2.90
C ASN A 180 0.36 4.70 3.06
N ILE A 181 -0.16 4.47 4.27
CA ILE A 181 -1.60 4.40 4.54
C ILE A 181 -1.96 5.26 5.76
N ARG A 182 -3.07 6.01 5.70
CA ARG A 182 -3.64 6.75 6.83
C ARG A 182 -4.45 5.79 7.69
N VAL A 183 -4.12 5.75 8.97
CA VAL A 183 -4.79 4.92 9.96
C VAL A 183 -5.53 5.84 10.94
N PRO A 184 -6.72 5.47 11.46
CA PRO A 184 -7.47 6.26 12.44
C PRO A 184 -6.66 6.63 13.68
N GLU A 185 -7.08 7.71 14.33
CA GLU A 185 -6.46 8.32 15.52
C GLU A 185 -6.32 7.35 16.70
N TYR A 186 -7.24 6.37 16.81
CA TYR A 186 -7.17 5.29 17.82
C TYR A 186 -6.16 4.17 17.52
N ALA A 187 -5.52 4.19 16.34
CA ALA A 187 -4.47 3.27 15.92
C ALA A 187 -3.08 3.96 15.79
N HIS A 188 -2.98 5.23 16.19
CA HIS A 188 -1.74 6.01 16.13
C HIS A 188 -0.61 5.47 17.02
N SER A 189 -0.88 4.49 17.88
CA SER A 189 0.14 3.75 18.64
C SER A 189 0.88 2.68 17.84
N VAL A 190 0.56 2.47 16.55
CA VAL A 190 1.19 1.40 15.73
C VAL A 190 2.00 1.93 14.53
N GLN A 191 1.92 3.23 14.22
CA GLN A 191 2.68 3.80 13.09
C GLN A 191 4.17 4.06 13.38
N THR A 192 4.65 3.83 14.60
CA THR A 192 6.05 4.07 14.98
C THR A 192 7.04 2.96 14.62
N LEU A 193 6.64 1.87 13.93
CA LEU A 193 7.51 0.71 13.75
C LEU A 193 7.96 0.36 12.32
N ASN A 194 7.40 0.93 11.24
CA ASN A 194 7.73 0.45 9.87
C ASN A 194 8.19 1.50 8.86
N THR A 195 8.53 2.72 9.29
CA THR A 195 9.37 3.61 8.48
C THR A 195 10.73 3.65 9.15
N GLU A 196 11.69 2.86 8.66
CA GLU A 196 13.09 3.21 8.88
C GLU A 196 13.41 4.49 8.09
N GLU A 197 13.04 5.64 8.65
CA GLU A 197 14.03 6.70 8.74
C GLU A 197 14.86 6.41 9.99
N GLN A 198 16.00 5.76 9.72
CA GLN A 198 17.19 5.69 10.57
C GLN A 198 16.99 6.01 12.06
N GLY A 199 16.82 4.93 12.83
CA GLY A 199 17.32 4.81 14.20
C GLY A 199 17.14 6.02 15.11
N SER A 200 15.99 6.13 15.75
CA SER A 200 15.91 6.76 17.06
C SER A 200 15.14 5.87 18.01
N THR A 201 15.87 4.89 18.54
CA THR A 201 15.58 4.29 19.84
C THR A 201 15.22 5.42 20.81
N CYS A 202 13.97 5.50 21.27
CA CYS A 202 13.58 6.32 22.41
C CYS A 202 14.06 5.67 23.72
N HIS A 203 15.37 5.41 23.79
CA HIS A 203 16.03 5.74 25.04
C HIS A 203 15.91 7.26 25.10
N ARG A 204 15.33 7.85 26.14
CA ARG A 204 15.55 9.28 26.42
C ARG A 204 17.06 9.41 26.58
N LYS A 205 17.76 9.62 25.46
CA LYS A 205 19.15 10.00 25.46
C LYS A 205 19.09 11.38 26.06
N HIS A 206 19.67 11.54 27.25
CA HIS A 206 19.96 12.84 27.84
C HIS A 206 20.58 13.71 26.73
N SER A 207 19.76 14.57 26.12
CA SER A 207 20.22 15.42 25.03
C SER A 207 20.96 16.56 25.72
N THR A 208 22.29 16.52 25.74
CA THR A 208 23.09 17.64 26.23
C THR A 208 22.66 18.93 25.55
N TYR A 209 22.48 20.00 26.32
CA TYR A 209 22.10 21.31 25.80
C TYR A 209 23.03 21.75 24.66
N LYS A 210 22.44 22.12 23.51
CA LYS A 210 23.15 22.75 22.40
C LYS A 210 22.35 23.94 21.90
N ALA A 211 22.92 25.13 22.05
CA ALA A 211 22.38 26.32 21.40
C ALA A 211 22.38 26.12 19.87
N SER A 212 21.31 26.56 19.20
CA SER A 212 21.26 26.48 17.74
C SER A 212 22.34 27.37 17.12
N GLN A 213 22.80 27.01 15.92
CA GLN A 213 23.89 27.74 15.23
C GLN A 213 23.60 29.25 15.07
N ALA A 214 22.32 29.63 14.98
CA ALA A 214 21.89 31.02 14.87
C ALA A 214 22.07 31.83 16.15
N PHE A 215 22.11 31.19 17.32
CA PHE A 215 22.23 31.85 18.63
C PHE A 215 23.58 31.60 19.32
N ASP A 216 24.34 30.57 18.91
CA ASP A 216 25.65 30.23 19.51
C ASP A 216 26.69 31.36 19.39
N PHE A 217 26.61 32.19 18.33
CA PHE A 217 27.50 33.35 18.12
C PHE A 217 27.19 34.52 19.07
N MET A 218 25.97 34.62 19.58
CA MET A 218 25.51 35.74 20.42
C MET A 218 25.69 35.50 21.92
N LEU A 219 25.99 34.25 22.33
CA LEU A 219 26.10 33.88 23.74
C LEU A 219 27.56 33.91 24.18
N ASN A 220 27.82 34.56 25.32
CA ASN A 220 29.12 34.50 25.97
C ASN A 220 29.24 33.24 26.84
N ASN A 221 30.47 32.85 27.19
CA ASN A 221 30.75 31.57 27.88
C ASN A 221 29.98 31.40 29.21
N GLN A 222 29.65 32.49 29.89
CA GLN A 222 28.88 32.49 31.12
C GLN A 222 27.40 32.17 30.85
N GLN A 223 26.78 32.86 29.89
CA GLN A 223 25.39 32.61 29.49
C GLN A 223 25.20 31.20 28.91
N ARG A 224 26.23 30.66 28.26
CA ARG A 224 26.22 29.27 27.76
C ARG A 224 26.11 28.26 28.90
N LYS A 225 26.85 28.47 29.99
CA LYS A 225 26.76 27.63 31.19
C LYS A 225 25.43 27.78 31.92
N GLU A 226 24.93 29.01 32.06
CA GLU A 226 23.64 29.26 32.72
C GLU A 226 22.49 28.62 31.94
N SER A 227 22.50 28.72 30.61
CA SER A 227 21.49 28.07 29.77
C SER A 227 21.57 26.54 29.79
N GLU A 228 22.78 25.96 29.85
CA GLU A 228 22.98 24.53 30.05
C GLU A 228 22.40 24.07 31.40
N THR A 229 22.69 24.79 32.48
CA THR A 229 22.12 24.46 33.81
C THR A 229 20.60 24.57 33.85
N LEU A 230 20.01 25.57 33.18
CA LEU A 230 18.56 25.72 33.12
C LEU A 230 17.91 24.61 32.29
N PHE A 231 18.55 24.22 31.18
CA PHE A 231 18.07 23.12 30.35
C PHE A 231 18.06 21.80 31.13
N ASP A 232 19.14 21.51 31.87
CA ASP A 232 19.23 20.29 32.67
C ASP A 232 18.15 20.24 33.76
N CYS A 233 17.90 21.35 34.47
CA CYS A 233 16.81 21.45 35.46
C CYS A 233 15.43 21.21 34.83
N ILE A 234 15.17 21.77 33.64
CA ILE A 234 13.89 21.61 32.94
C ILE A 234 13.69 20.16 32.49
N ILE A 235 14.74 19.50 31.99
CA ILE A 235 14.67 18.08 31.62
C ILE A 235 14.35 17.24 32.86
N GLU A 236 15.02 17.48 33.99
CA GLU A 236 14.76 16.74 35.23
C GLU A 236 13.32 16.95 35.74
N GLU A 237 12.76 18.16 35.65
CA GLU A 237 11.37 18.42 36.01
C GLU A 237 10.37 17.76 35.04
N LEU A 238 10.63 17.81 33.74
CA LEU A 238 9.78 17.19 32.71
C LEU A 238 9.84 15.67 32.75
N GLU A 239 10.97 15.07 33.13
CA GLU A 239 11.07 13.62 33.31
C GLU A 239 10.19 13.12 34.46
N ASN A 240 10.03 13.94 35.49
CA ASN A 240 9.18 13.66 36.65
C ASN A 240 7.70 14.06 36.44
N TYR A 241 7.38 14.75 35.33
CA TYR A 241 6.03 15.21 35.04
C TYR A 241 5.19 14.12 34.37
N GLN A 242 4.33 13.46 35.14
CA GLN A 242 3.28 12.59 34.60
C GLN A 242 2.03 13.42 34.27
N PHE A 243 1.82 13.73 33.00
CA PHE A 243 0.61 14.39 32.52
C PHE A 243 -0.55 13.38 32.50
N ASN A 244 -1.51 13.53 33.42
CA ASN A 244 -2.77 12.78 33.41
C ASN A 244 -3.90 13.73 32.97
N PRO A 245 -4.40 13.62 31.72
CA PRO A 245 -5.47 14.47 31.21
C PRO A 245 -6.80 14.28 31.95
N ASP A 246 -7.00 13.13 32.59
CA ASP A 246 -8.21 12.76 33.33
C ASP A 246 -8.10 12.99 34.84
N LYS A 247 -7.06 13.70 35.31
CA LYS A 247 -6.85 13.97 36.74
C LYS A 247 -8.04 14.66 37.44
N GLU A 248 -8.81 15.44 36.70
CA GLU A 248 -10.08 16.05 37.17
C GLU A 248 -11.21 15.01 37.20
N SER A 249 -11.31 14.17 36.16
CA SER A 249 -12.25 13.06 36.01
C SER A 249 -12.07 12.00 37.12
N ASP A 250 -10.83 11.71 37.52
CA ASP A 250 -10.48 10.77 38.61
C ASP A 250 -11.03 11.22 39.98
N LYS A 251 -11.20 12.53 40.19
CA LYS A 251 -11.83 13.05 41.42
C LYS A 251 -13.33 12.71 41.43
N LEU A 252 -14.00 12.85 40.29
CA LEU A 252 -15.40 12.42 40.13
C LEU A 252 -15.52 10.91 40.29
N LEU A 253 -14.60 10.13 39.73
CA LEU A 253 -14.57 8.67 39.84
C LEU A 253 -14.39 8.21 41.30
N LYS A 254 -13.49 8.85 42.07
CA LYS A 254 -13.36 8.61 43.52
C LYS A 254 -14.59 9.01 44.32
N VAL A 255 -15.27 10.09 43.95
CA VAL A 255 -16.53 10.50 44.61
C VAL A 255 -17.65 9.51 44.30
N ILE A 256 -17.70 9.00 43.06
CA ILE A 256 -18.64 7.97 42.63
C ILE A 256 -18.35 6.66 43.37
N GLU A 257 -17.12 6.16 43.38
CA GLU A 257 -16.74 4.93 44.09
C GLU A 257 -17.02 5.01 45.61
N ASN A 258 -16.73 6.15 46.24
CA ASN A 258 -16.98 6.33 47.67
C ASN A 258 -18.49 6.45 48.00
N ASN A 259 -19.32 6.95 47.10
CA ASN A 259 -20.76 7.11 47.35
C ASN A 259 -21.64 5.99 46.79
N LEU A 260 -21.17 5.22 45.81
CA LEU A 260 -21.94 4.17 45.12
C LEU A 260 -21.49 2.75 45.47
N SER A 261 -20.49 2.56 46.34
CA SER A 261 -20.07 1.23 46.84
C SER A 261 -21.18 0.43 47.56
N GLY A 262 -22.36 1.03 47.81
CA GLY A 262 -23.54 0.36 48.35
C GLY A 262 -24.68 0.07 47.36
N TYR A 263 -24.60 0.54 46.11
CA TYR A 263 -25.67 0.31 45.12
C TYR A 263 -25.29 -0.81 44.16
N ILE A 264 -25.74 -2.02 44.49
CA ILE A 264 -25.83 -3.12 43.51
C ILE A 264 -26.92 -2.72 42.51
N PHE A 265 -26.53 -2.48 41.27
CA PHE A 265 -27.47 -2.26 40.17
C PHE A 265 -28.10 -3.61 39.83
N ASP A 266 -29.27 -3.88 40.39
CA ASP A 266 -30.07 -5.07 40.07
C ASP A 266 -30.82 -4.81 38.75
N PRO A 267 -30.52 -5.52 37.64
CA PRO A 267 -31.09 -5.21 36.32
C PRO A 267 -32.58 -5.59 36.19
N ASP A 268 -33.12 -6.36 37.13
CA ASP A 268 -34.47 -6.93 37.04
C ASP A 268 -35.49 -6.18 37.92
N TYR A 269 -35.77 -4.92 37.60
CA TYR A 269 -36.95 -4.24 38.15
C TYR A 269 -38.23 -4.75 37.45
N LYS A 270 -38.79 -5.84 37.99
CA LYS A 270 -40.16 -6.27 37.69
C LYS A 270 -41.15 -5.27 38.31
N LYS A 271 -41.82 -4.49 37.46
CA LYS A 271 -43.03 -3.71 37.80
C LYS A 271 -44.05 -4.61 38.52
N ILE A 272 -44.49 -4.22 39.71
CA ILE A 272 -45.78 -4.64 40.26
C ILE A 272 -46.42 -3.42 40.97
N TYR A 273 -47.59 -3.05 40.40
CA TYR A 273 -48.70 -2.19 40.83
C TYR A 273 -48.51 -1.13 41.93
#